data_AF-A0A542M1T1-F1
#
_entry.id   AF-A0A542M1T1-F1
#
_cell.length_a   1.000
_cell.length_b   1.000
_cell.length_c   1.000
_cell.angle_alpha   90.00
_cell.angle_beta   90.00
_cell.angle_gamma   90.00
#
_symmetry.space_group_name_H-M   'P 1'
#
loop_
_entity.id
_entity.type
_entity.pdbx_description
1 polymer ?
#
loop_
_entity_poly.entity_id
_entity_poly.type
_entity_poly.pdbx_seq_one_letter_code
_entity_poly.pdbx_strand_id
1 'polypeptide(L)'
;MYQHLYKETVLFFPSAGQTCHAYCTFCFRWPQFVGMDDMKFDARECTELVSYLATHPDVTDVLITGGDPMIMNTRSLAEFIEPLLAPELAHIQNIRIGTKSVAYWPQRYVSDKDSDDLLRLFEKVVKSGKNLAIMGHYNHAVELRNNIAQQAVKRIVGTGATLRMQGPLIRHINEDPASWAELWTTGVRLGAIPYYMFVERDTGPSDYFALPLARAHEIFQSAYSMVSGLSRTVRGPSMSAFPGKVVIDGVVTINGEKLFALQFLQARNPEWVRKPFFAKYDPDATWLDHLKPAFGRKKFFFEGDESGEAALHGPAGRVIPIQPHESMRDRRASDSQPDAA
;
A
#
# COMPACT_ATOMS: atom_id res chain seq x y z
N MET A 1 -6.64 1.06 15.81
CA MET A 1 -7.36 -0.03 15.07
C MET A 1 -6.37 -0.89 14.29
N TYR A 2 -6.63 -2.18 14.02
CA TYR A 2 -5.72 -3.04 13.21
C TYR A 2 -6.46 -4.05 12.32
N GLN A 3 -5.75 -4.58 11.33
CA GLN A 3 -6.23 -5.57 10.37
C GLN A 3 -5.14 -6.61 10.11
N HIS A 4 -5.44 -7.89 10.37
CA HIS A 4 -4.58 -9.00 9.95
C HIS A 4 -4.81 -9.23 8.46
N LEU A 5 -3.83 -8.89 7.62
CA LEU A 5 -4.02 -8.86 6.17
C LEU A 5 -3.52 -10.14 5.50
N TYR A 6 -2.37 -10.64 5.94
CA TYR A 6 -1.76 -11.91 5.54
C TYR A 6 -1.16 -12.54 6.78
N LYS A 7 -0.92 -13.86 6.76
CA LYS A 7 -0.40 -14.62 7.90
C LYS A 7 0.78 -13.91 8.62
N GLU A 8 1.69 -13.32 7.85
CA GLU A 8 2.90 -12.68 8.38
C GLU A 8 2.74 -11.16 8.61
N THR A 9 1.62 -10.54 8.21
CA THR A 9 1.46 -9.08 8.11
C THR A 9 0.20 -8.57 8.79
N VAL A 10 0.39 -7.66 9.75
CA VAL A 10 -0.67 -6.86 10.38
C VAL A 10 -0.55 -5.41 9.95
N LEU A 11 -1.67 -4.79 9.58
CA LEU A 11 -1.80 -3.35 9.37
C LEU A 11 -2.29 -2.71 10.66
N PHE A 12 -1.60 -1.68 11.11
CA PHE A 12 -1.99 -0.87 12.26
C PHE A 12 -2.38 0.53 11.81
N PHE A 13 -3.54 0.98 12.27
CA PHE A 13 -4.17 2.25 11.96
C PHE A 13 -4.28 3.06 13.27
N PRO A 14 -3.26 3.85 13.64
CA PRO A 14 -3.29 4.67 14.84
C PRO A 14 -4.31 5.80 14.68
N SER A 15 -5.15 6.07 15.70
CA SER A 15 -6.16 7.13 15.64
C SER A 15 -5.56 8.50 15.28
N ALA A 16 -4.40 8.82 15.85
CA ALA A 16 -3.65 10.05 15.60
C ALA A 16 -2.99 10.13 14.21
N GLY A 17 -3.01 9.04 13.43
CA GLY A 17 -2.51 8.97 12.06
C GLY A 17 -3.59 8.81 10.99
N GLN A 18 -4.86 9.08 11.32
CA GLN A 18 -5.98 8.95 10.38
C GLN A 18 -6.19 10.17 9.49
N THR A 19 -5.60 11.32 9.81
CA THR A 19 -5.55 12.48 8.89
C THR A 19 -4.27 12.46 8.06
N CYS A 20 -4.26 13.28 7.02
CA CYS A 20 -3.11 13.49 6.16
C CYS A 20 -2.67 14.96 6.23
N HIS A 21 -1.38 15.22 6.03
CA HIS A 21 -0.88 16.58 5.83
C HIS A 21 -1.50 17.24 4.58
N ALA A 22 -1.71 16.44 3.53
CA ALA A 22 -2.44 16.82 2.34
C ALA A 22 -3.26 15.62 1.84
N TYR A 23 -4.50 15.86 1.45
CA TYR A 23 -5.36 14.84 0.87
C TYR A 23 -5.11 14.72 -0.63
N CYS A 24 -4.73 13.52 -1.08
CA CYS A 24 -4.57 13.25 -2.51
C CYS A 24 -5.96 13.18 -3.14
N THR A 25 -6.17 13.89 -4.25
CA THR A 25 -7.46 13.90 -4.96
C THR A 25 -7.89 12.52 -5.45
N PHE A 26 -6.94 11.63 -5.75
CA PHE A 26 -7.16 10.23 -6.14
C PHE A 26 -7.25 9.25 -4.96
N CYS A 27 -7.21 9.72 -3.71
CA CYS A 27 -7.16 8.82 -2.56
C CYS A 27 -8.52 8.18 -2.30
N PHE A 28 -8.57 6.84 -2.32
CA PHE A 28 -9.76 6.07 -1.97
C PHE A 28 -10.03 6.00 -0.47
N ARG A 29 -9.05 6.36 0.36
CA ARG A 29 -9.06 6.07 1.80
C ARG A 29 -9.46 7.27 2.66
N TRP A 30 -9.11 8.49 2.26
CA TRP A 30 -9.44 9.67 3.07
C TRP A 30 -10.96 9.83 3.35
N PRO A 31 -11.90 9.49 2.45
CA PRO A 31 -13.32 9.58 2.78
C PRO A 31 -13.76 8.63 3.90
N GLN A 32 -12.97 7.58 4.18
CA GLN A 32 -13.24 6.61 5.24
C GLN A 32 -12.92 7.13 6.64
N PHE A 33 -12.17 8.24 6.74
CA PHE A 33 -11.67 8.79 8.01
C PHE A 33 -12.07 10.25 8.27
N VAL A 34 -12.85 10.86 7.36
CA VAL A 34 -13.39 12.21 7.52
C VAL A 34 -14.59 12.18 8.46
N GLY A 35 -14.65 13.11 9.42
CA GLY A 35 -15.74 13.20 10.40
C GLY A 35 -15.56 12.37 11.67
N MET A 36 -14.36 11.79 11.89
CA MET A 36 -14.01 11.22 13.20
C MET A 36 -13.52 12.34 14.12
N ASP A 37 -14.45 13.06 14.77
CA ASP A 37 -14.14 14.26 15.56
C ASP A 37 -13.36 14.00 16.86
N ASP A 38 -13.22 12.73 17.28
CA ASP A 38 -12.46 12.32 18.46
C ASP A 38 -11.11 11.66 18.10
N MET A 39 -10.22 12.39 17.40
CA MET A 39 -8.84 11.94 17.15
C MET A 39 -7.93 12.15 18.37
N LYS A 40 -8.31 11.58 19.50
CA LYS A 40 -7.41 11.50 20.66
C LYS A 40 -6.58 10.23 20.57
N PHE A 41 -5.29 10.37 20.87
CA PHE A 41 -4.43 9.24 21.20
C PHE A 41 -5.08 8.45 22.34
N ASP A 42 -5.28 7.16 22.12
CA ASP A 42 -5.79 6.25 23.14
C ASP A 42 -4.71 5.20 23.39
N ALA A 43 -4.05 5.29 24.54
CA ALA A 43 -3.00 4.34 24.96
C ALA A 43 -3.50 2.88 24.92
N ARG A 44 -4.81 2.66 24.99
CA ARG A 44 -5.42 1.33 24.81
C ARG A 44 -5.14 0.74 23.43
N GLU A 45 -5.04 1.56 22.37
CA GLU A 45 -4.79 1.05 21.01
C GLU A 45 -3.44 0.35 20.88
N CYS A 46 -2.40 0.90 21.53
CA CYS A 46 -1.08 0.29 21.50
C CYS A 46 -1.06 -1.01 22.34
N THR A 47 -1.66 -0.98 23.53
CA THR A 47 -1.77 -2.16 24.40
C THR A 47 -2.54 -3.30 23.72
N GLU A 48 -3.63 -2.98 23.02
CA GLU A 48 -4.41 -3.95 22.24
C GLU A 48 -3.60 -4.56 21.10
N LEU A 49 -2.86 -3.74 20.34
CA LEU A 49 -1.99 -4.24 19.27
C LEU A 49 -0.92 -5.19 19.84
N VAL A 50 -0.22 -4.80 20.90
CA VAL A 50 0.81 -5.63 21.53
C VAL A 50 0.22 -6.94 22.04
N SER A 51 -0.95 -6.89 22.69
CA SER A 51 -1.65 -8.09 23.17
C SER A 51 -2.05 -9.02 22.01
N TYR A 52 -2.49 -8.45 20.89
CA TYR A 52 -2.79 -9.21 19.69
C TYR A 52 -1.53 -9.89 19.12
N LEU A 53 -0.45 -9.14 18.93
CA LEU A 53 0.80 -9.67 18.38
C LEU A 53 1.41 -10.75 19.28
N ALA A 54 1.33 -10.60 20.61
CA ALA A 54 1.81 -11.61 21.56
C ALA A 54 1.11 -12.98 21.40
N THR A 55 -0.12 -13.00 20.87
CA THR A 55 -0.87 -14.24 20.62
C THR A 55 -0.75 -14.74 19.17
N HIS A 56 -0.03 -14.03 18.30
CA HIS A 56 0.13 -14.34 16.86
C HIS A 56 1.61 -14.37 16.44
N PRO A 57 2.39 -15.37 16.89
CA PRO A 57 3.84 -15.43 16.64
C PRO A 57 4.24 -15.59 15.16
N ASP A 58 3.30 -15.97 14.30
CA ASP A 58 3.49 -16.05 12.84
C ASP A 58 3.61 -14.65 12.18
N VAL A 59 3.15 -13.59 12.84
CA VAL A 59 3.26 -12.22 12.33
C VAL A 59 4.70 -11.76 12.45
N THR A 60 5.32 -11.34 11.35
CA THR A 60 6.71 -10.84 11.38
C THR A 60 6.82 -9.40 10.90
N ASP A 61 5.74 -8.85 10.34
CA ASP A 61 5.70 -7.53 9.73
C ASP A 61 4.49 -6.72 10.22
N VAL A 62 4.77 -5.54 10.78
CA VAL A 62 3.76 -4.56 11.19
C VAL A 62 3.85 -3.34 10.29
N LEU A 63 2.77 -3.05 9.56
CA LEU A 63 2.63 -1.87 8.73
C LEU A 63 1.76 -0.81 9.42
N ILE A 64 2.40 0.24 9.91
CA ILE A 64 1.73 1.43 10.44
C ILE A 64 1.28 2.29 9.24
N THR A 65 -0.02 2.48 9.10
CA THR A 65 -0.66 3.14 7.94
C THR A 65 -2.02 3.75 8.35
N GLY A 66 -2.82 4.23 7.40
CA GLY A 66 -4.07 4.96 7.67
C GLY A 66 -4.23 6.11 6.71
N GLY A 67 -4.37 7.32 7.26
CA GLY A 67 -4.17 8.57 6.51
C GLY A 67 -2.69 8.72 6.18
N ASP A 68 -1.93 9.32 7.09
CA ASP A 68 -0.46 9.35 7.03
C ASP A 68 0.12 9.36 8.46
N PRO A 69 0.72 8.28 8.96
CA PRO A 69 1.27 8.23 10.32
C PRO A 69 2.35 9.29 10.59
N MET A 70 2.98 9.83 9.56
CA MET A 70 4.07 10.80 9.71
C MET A 70 3.59 12.22 10.03
N ILE A 71 2.27 12.47 10.06
CA ILE A 71 1.69 13.68 10.63
C ILE A 71 1.91 13.76 12.15
N MET A 72 2.07 12.60 12.79
CA MET A 72 2.27 12.54 14.23
C MET A 72 3.62 13.16 14.59
N ASN A 73 3.62 13.94 15.68
CA ASN A 73 4.87 14.33 16.31
C ASN A 73 5.66 13.07 16.72
N THR A 74 6.96 13.23 16.86
CA THR A 74 7.87 12.10 17.09
C THR A 74 7.56 11.34 18.37
N ARG A 75 7.13 12.04 19.42
CA ARG A 75 6.77 11.41 20.70
C ARG A 75 5.59 10.45 20.50
N SER A 76 4.51 10.89 19.85
CA SER A 76 3.35 10.05 19.59
C SER A 76 3.69 8.87 18.66
N LEU A 77 4.55 9.09 17.67
CA LEU A 77 5.03 7.99 16.82
C LEU A 77 5.85 6.96 17.61
N ALA A 78 6.72 7.42 18.51
CA ALA A 78 7.53 6.55 19.37
C ALA A 78 6.66 5.69 20.30
N GLU A 79 5.57 6.25 20.84
CA GLU A 79 4.63 5.53 21.70
C GLU A 79 4.00 4.31 20.99
N PHE A 80 3.90 4.30 19.65
CA PHE A 80 3.44 3.13 18.89
C PHE A 80 4.56 2.20 18.41
N ILE A 81 5.76 2.73 18.15
CA ILE A 81 6.88 1.95 17.58
C ILE A 81 7.67 1.23 18.68
N GLU A 82 7.96 1.91 19.79
CA GLU A 82 8.85 1.40 20.81
C GLU A 82 8.35 0.11 21.49
N PRO A 83 7.04 -0.07 21.75
CA PRO A 83 6.53 -1.34 22.28
C PRO A 83 6.76 -2.53 21.35
N LEU A 84 6.85 -2.31 20.03
CA LEU A 84 7.18 -3.36 19.06
C LEU A 84 8.64 -3.84 19.18
N LEU A 85 9.49 -3.09 19.89
CA LEU A 85 10.90 -3.43 20.14
C LEU A 85 11.09 -4.35 21.35
N ALA A 86 10.03 -4.64 22.09
CA ALA A 86 10.12 -5.42 23.32
C ALA A 86 10.53 -6.88 23.05
N PRO A 87 11.28 -7.54 23.97
CA PRO A 87 11.74 -8.92 23.79
C PRO A 87 10.61 -9.94 23.56
N GLU A 88 9.45 -9.75 24.16
CA GLU A 88 8.26 -10.59 23.96
C GLU A 88 7.73 -10.53 22.51
N LEU A 89 8.01 -9.43 21.79
CA LEU A 89 7.73 -9.25 20.37
C LEU A 89 8.97 -9.46 19.50
N ALA A 90 9.91 -10.32 19.94
CA ALA A 90 11.11 -10.65 19.18
C ALA A 90 10.81 -11.23 17.79
N HIS A 91 9.65 -11.87 17.60
CA HIS A 91 9.19 -12.42 16.32
C HIS A 91 8.88 -11.33 15.27
N ILE A 92 8.57 -10.09 15.69
CA ILE A 92 8.40 -8.95 14.80
C ILE A 92 9.76 -8.51 14.25
N GLN A 93 10.02 -8.76 12.97
CA GLN A 93 11.29 -8.42 12.31
C GLN A 93 11.22 -7.09 11.56
N ASN A 94 10.05 -6.75 11.03
CA ASN A 94 9.88 -5.63 10.12
C ASN A 94 8.83 -4.65 10.65
N ILE A 95 9.21 -3.38 10.74
CA ILE A 95 8.29 -2.27 11.01
C ILE A 95 8.25 -1.42 9.75
N ARG A 96 7.06 -1.26 9.18
CA ARG A 96 6.84 -0.48 7.97
C ARG A 96 5.98 0.74 8.28
N ILE A 97 6.28 1.87 7.67
CA ILE A 97 5.50 3.10 7.81
C ILE A 97 5.05 3.56 6.43
N GLY A 98 3.76 3.47 6.14
CA GLY A 98 3.17 3.97 4.89
C GLY A 98 2.94 5.47 4.95
N THR A 99 3.63 6.26 4.12
CA THR A 99 3.58 7.73 4.22
C THR A 99 3.71 8.43 2.87
N LYS A 100 3.01 9.56 2.73
CA LYS A 100 3.15 10.50 1.61
C LYS A 100 3.96 11.75 2.01
N SER A 101 4.20 11.97 3.30
CA SER A 101 5.02 13.08 3.82
C SER A 101 6.39 13.22 3.15
N VAL A 102 7.03 12.11 2.75
CA VAL A 102 8.33 12.16 2.05
C VAL A 102 8.29 12.95 0.73
N ALA A 103 7.11 13.07 0.11
CA ALA A 103 6.87 13.86 -1.09
C ALA A 103 6.28 15.24 -0.78
N TYR A 104 5.22 15.32 0.04
CA TYR A 104 4.50 16.59 0.29
C TYR A 104 5.06 17.44 1.43
N TRP A 105 5.72 16.81 2.40
CA TRP A 105 6.21 17.46 3.61
C TRP A 105 7.62 16.96 4.00
N PRO A 106 8.62 17.13 3.11
CA PRO A 106 9.99 16.70 3.38
C PRO A 106 10.64 17.40 4.58
N GLN A 107 10.11 18.56 5.00
CA GLN A 107 10.51 19.29 6.21
C GLN A 107 10.44 18.42 7.46
N ARG A 108 9.51 17.45 7.51
CA ARG A 108 9.36 16.48 8.62
C ARG A 108 10.65 15.73 8.96
N TYR A 109 11.52 15.56 7.96
CA TYR A 109 12.77 14.81 8.07
C TYR A 109 14.00 15.71 8.05
N VAL A 110 13.84 17.02 7.84
CA VAL A 110 14.94 17.94 7.54
C VAL A 110 15.00 19.13 8.49
N SER A 111 13.88 19.82 8.71
CA SER A 111 13.87 21.17 9.31
C SER A 111 12.80 21.40 10.37
N ASP A 112 11.79 20.53 10.48
CA ASP A 112 10.82 20.65 11.56
C ASP A 112 11.49 20.43 12.92
N LYS A 113 10.91 21.05 13.95
CA LYS A 113 11.45 21.10 15.32
C LYS A 113 11.93 19.75 15.86
N ASP A 114 11.21 18.67 15.55
CA ASP A 114 11.47 17.33 16.05
C ASP A 114 12.03 16.38 14.96
N SER A 115 12.54 16.92 13.85
CA SER A 115 13.13 16.11 12.76
C SER A 115 14.29 15.25 13.25
N ASP A 116 15.16 15.80 14.10
CA ASP A 116 16.31 15.07 14.62
C ASP A 116 15.88 13.98 15.61
N ASP A 117 14.83 14.22 16.41
CA ASP A 117 14.24 13.21 17.28
C ASP A 117 13.67 12.06 16.45
N LEU A 118 13.01 12.38 15.33
CA LEU A 118 12.45 11.37 14.44
C LEU A 118 13.53 10.45 13.88
N LEU A 119 14.64 11.02 13.41
CA LEU A 119 15.75 10.22 12.88
C LEU A 119 16.43 9.39 13.98
N ARG A 120 16.54 9.93 15.21
CA ARG A 120 16.99 9.14 16.37
C ARG A 120 16.07 7.96 16.67
N LEU A 121 14.76 8.13 16.54
CA LEU A 121 13.80 7.04 16.67
C LEU A 121 14.02 5.98 15.58
N PHE A 122 14.25 6.39 14.34
CA PHE A 122 14.54 5.46 13.24
C PHE A 122 15.82 4.66 13.50
N GLU A 123 16.89 5.34 13.93
CA GLU A 123 18.13 4.69 14.33
C GLU A 123 17.92 3.72 15.49
N LYS A 124 17.09 4.07 16.49
CA LYS A 124 16.78 3.20 17.63
C LYS A 124 16.13 1.90 17.18
N VAL A 125 15.18 1.95 16.24
CA VAL A 125 14.57 0.76 15.64
C VAL A 125 15.62 -0.09 14.94
N VAL A 126 16.45 0.51 14.09
CA VAL A 126 17.48 -0.23 13.34
C VAL A 126 18.52 -0.86 14.29
N LYS A 127 18.98 -0.13 15.30
CA LYS A 127 19.93 -0.60 16.33
C LYS A 127 19.37 -1.71 17.21
N SER A 128 18.05 -1.84 17.32
CA SER A 128 17.39 -2.97 17.99
C SER A 128 17.49 -4.29 17.22
N GLY A 129 18.02 -4.26 15.99
CA GLY A 129 18.15 -5.42 15.11
C GLY A 129 16.97 -5.64 14.16
N LYS A 130 15.95 -4.77 14.21
CA LYS A 130 14.76 -4.83 13.34
C LYS A 130 14.95 -4.02 12.07
N ASN A 131 14.26 -4.42 11.00
CA ASN A 131 14.20 -3.62 9.78
C ASN A 131 13.14 -2.53 9.91
N LEU A 132 13.53 -1.27 9.68
CA LEU A 132 12.59 -0.16 9.48
C LEU A 132 12.49 0.16 7.98
N ALA A 133 11.28 0.11 7.43
CA ALA A 133 11.02 0.48 6.05
C ALA A 133 9.97 1.59 5.94
N ILE A 134 10.39 2.74 5.41
CA ILE A 134 9.50 3.83 5.05
C ILE A 134 8.93 3.51 3.66
N MET A 135 7.63 3.26 3.59
CA MET A 135 6.90 2.99 2.36
C MET A 135 6.45 4.33 1.77
N GLY A 136 7.36 4.98 1.06
CA GLY A 136 7.19 6.31 0.50
C GLY A 136 6.25 6.32 -0.70
N HIS A 137 5.15 7.05 -0.59
CA HIS A 137 4.20 7.24 -1.66
C HIS A 137 4.71 8.30 -2.65
N TYR A 138 5.13 7.90 -3.85
CA TYR A 138 5.60 8.81 -4.89
C TYR A 138 4.82 8.59 -6.19
N ASN A 139 4.41 9.67 -6.82
CA ASN A 139 3.59 9.66 -8.03
C ASN A 139 4.35 10.14 -9.25
N HIS A 140 5.27 11.10 -9.08
CA HIS A 140 5.94 11.76 -10.19
C HIS A 140 7.35 12.18 -9.79
N ALA A 141 8.30 12.16 -10.74
CA ALA A 141 9.69 12.53 -10.48
C ALA A 141 9.86 13.97 -9.94
N VAL A 142 8.94 14.87 -10.31
CA VAL A 142 8.87 16.25 -9.79
C VAL A 142 8.88 16.31 -8.25
N GLU A 143 8.28 15.31 -7.59
CA GLU A 143 8.23 15.24 -6.13
C GLU A 143 9.62 15.04 -5.50
N LEU A 144 10.63 14.61 -6.27
CA LEU A 144 12.03 14.48 -5.86
C LEU A 144 12.94 15.57 -6.44
N ARG A 145 12.44 16.50 -7.26
CA ARG A 145 13.29 17.52 -7.90
C ARG A 145 13.80 18.56 -6.91
N ASN A 146 13.04 18.87 -5.85
CA ASN A 146 13.47 19.83 -4.84
C ASN A 146 14.59 19.24 -3.96
N ASN A 147 15.62 20.03 -3.68
CA ASN A 147 16.75 19.66 -2.83
C ASN A 147 16.32 19.16 -1.44
N ILE A 148 15.30 19.78 -0.83
CA ILE A 148 14.85 19.36 0.50
C ILE A 148 14.23 17.94 0.48
N ALA A 149 13.55 17.57 -0.60
CA ALA A 149 13.01 16.22 -0.77
C ALA A 149 14.15 15.19 -0.92
N GLN A 150 15.19 15.50 -1.70
CA GLN A 150 16.36 14.63 -1.82
C GLN A 150 17.13 14.52 -0.50
N GLN A 151 17.21 15.61 0.27
CA GLN A 151 17.81 15.61 1.60
C GLN A 151 17.01 14.74 2.57
N ALA A 152 15.68 14.82 2.56
CA ALA A 152 14.82 13.95 3.36
C ALA A 152 15.10 12.46 3.08
N VAL A 153 15.17 12.06 1.80
CA VAL A 153 15.52 10.68 1.41
C VAL A 153 16.88 10.27 1.99
N LYS A 154 17.91 11.09 1.80
CA LYS A 154 19.26 10.80 2.32
C LYS A 154 19.30 10.71 3.84
N ARG A 155 18.58 11.58 4.55
CA ARG A 155 18.49 11.57 6.01
C ARG A 155 17.81 10.30 6.51
N ILE A 156 16.71 9.88 5.88
CA ILE A 156 16.03 8.61 6.20
C ILE A 156 16.99 7.43 5.99
N VAL A 157 17.58 7.31 4.80
CA VAL A 157 18.49 6.21 4.47
C VAL A 157 19.73 6.20 5.37
N GLY A 158 20.23 7.38 5.75
CA GLY A 158 21.37 7.54 6.65
C GLY A 158 21.17 6.97 8.05
N THR A 159 19.92 6.76 8.50
CA THR A 159 19.61 6.10 9.78
C THR A 159 19.79 4.57 9.74
N GLY A 160 20.00 4.01 8.54
CA GLY A 160 19.94 2.57 8.28
C GLY A 160 18.53 2.05 7.95
N ALA A 161 17.50 2.90 8.04
CA ALA A 161 16.17 2.58 7.52
C ALA A 161 16.19 2.51 5.99
N THR A 162 15.27 1.74 5.41
CA THR A 162 15.08 1.69 3.95
C THR A 162 13.93 2.59 3.53
N LEU A 163 14.06 3.28 2.39
CA LEU A 163 12.94 3.98 1.76
C LEU A 163 12.48 3.18 0.53
N ARG A 164 11.29 2.62 0.58
CA ARG A 164 10.67 1.87 -0.53
C ARG A 164 9.64 2.74 -1.23
N MET A 165 9.86 3.00 -2.51
CA MET A 165 8.98 3.87 -3.31
C MET A 165 7.83 3.08 -3.91
N GLN A 166 6.62 3.53 -3.67
CA GLN A 166 5.40 2.96 -4.24
C GLN A 166 4.43 4.05 -4.65
N GLY A 167 3.57 3.78 -5.64
CA GLY A 167 2.53 4.73 -6.04
C GLY A 167 1.61 4.16 -7.11
N PRO A 168 0.38 4.66 -7.22
CA PRO A 168 -0.52 4.28 -8.30
C PRO A 168 -0.14 5.00 -9.60
N LEU A 169 -0.42 4.32 -10.71
CA LEU A 169 -0.54 4.92 -12.01
C LEU A 169 -1.89 5.62 -12.09
N ILE A 170 -1.88 6.91 -12.41
CA ILE A 170 -3.00 7.83 -12.31
C ILE A 170 -3.14 8.59 -13.63
N ARG A 171 -4.32 8.49 -14.23
CA ARG A 171 -4.70 9.26 -15.43
C ARG A 171 -4.51 10.77 -15.17
N HIS A 172 -4.03 11.48 -16.19
CA HIS A 172 -3.73 12.91 -16.20
C HIS A 172 -2.55 13.36 -15.33
N ILE A 173 -1.88 12.45 -14.61
CA ILE A 173 -0.79 12.81 -13.69
C ILE A 173 0.54 12.17 -14.08
N ASN A 174 0.59 10.84 -14.21
CA ASN A 174 1.85 10.11 -14.39
C ASN A 174 1.75 9.00 -15.44
N GLU A 175 1.04 9.28 -16.54
CA GLU A 175 0.86 8.37 -17.68
C GLU A 175 2.07 8.28 -18.61
N ASP A 176 3.10 9.09 -18.35
CA ASP A 176 4.34 9.10 -19.11
C ASP A 176 5.36 8.08 -18.55
N PRO A 177 5.76 7.07 -19.34
CA PRO A 177 6.81 6.13 -18.94
C PRO A 177 8.13 6.81 -18.55
N ALA A 178 8.48 7.93 -19.18
CA ALA A 178 9.73 8.64 -18.89
C ALA A 178 9.72 9.23 -17.47
N SER A 179 8.57 9.75 -17.01
CA SER A 179 8.40 10.22 -15.63
C SER A 179 8.60 9.12 -14.58
N TRP A 180 8.15 7.90 -14.85
CA TRP A 180 8.40 6.75 -13.97
C TRP A 180 9.88 6.34 -13.98
N ALA A 181 10.50 6.29 -15.15
CA ALA A 181 11.92 6.00 -15.28
C ALA A 181 12.78 7.04 -14.55
N GLU A 182 12.47 8.33 -14.67
CA GLU A 182 13.12 9.42 -13.93
C GLU A 182 12.95 9.25 -12.42
N LEU A 183 11.73 8.95 -11.95
CA LEU A 183 11.43 8.75 -10.53
C LEU A 183 12.23 7.58 -9.95
N TRP A 184 12.21 6.41 -10.61
CA TRP A 184 12.92 5.23 -10.14
C TRP A 184 14.44 5.40 -10.16
N THR A 185 14.98 5.98 -11.23
CA THR A 185 16.42 6.24 -11.36
C THR A 185 16.89 7.24 -10.31
N THR A 186 16.12 8.30 -10.09
CA THR A 186 16.42 9.32 -9.07
C THR A 186 16.37 8.73 -7.66
N GLY A 187 15.34 7.93 -7.36
CA GLY A 187 15.23 7.26 -6.07
C GLY A 187 16.40 6.32 -5.79
N VAL A 188 16.76 5.47 -6.77
CA VAL A 188 17.94 4.58 -6.65
C VAL A 188 19.21 5.36 -6.39
N ARG A 189 19.45 6.47 -7.11
CA ARG A 189 20.61 7.35 -6.88
C ARG A 189 20.66 7.90 -5.45
N LEU A 190 19.52 8.09 -4.80
CA LEU A 190 19.41 8.59 -3.43
C LEU A 190 19.41 7.46 -2.38
N GLY A 191 19.47 6.19 -2.78
CA GLY A 191 19.42 5.02 -1.89
C GLY A 191 18.00 4.49 -1.61
N ALA A 192 16.99 5.02 -2.28
CA ALA A 192 15.61 4.50 -2.21
C ALA A 192 15.41 3.32 -3.17
N ILE A 193 14.48 2.44 -2.84
CA ILE A 193 14.22 1.18 -3.54
C ILE A 193 12.86 1.27 -4.26
N PRO A 194 12.81 1.25 -5.60
CA PRO A 194 11.56 1.08 -6.33
C PRO A 194 10.86 -0.21 -5.92
N TYR A 195 9.61 -0.13 -5.47
CA TYR A 195 8.90 -1.25 -4.85
C TYR A 195 7.64 -1.66 -5.60
N TYR A 196 6.62 -0.80 -5.69
CA TYR A 196 5.38 -1.11 -6.40
C TYR A 196 4.94 0.05 -7.30
N MET A 197 4.56 -0.30 -8.53
CA MET A 197 3.66 0.52 -9.33
C MET A 197 2.28 -0.11 -9.27
N PHE A 198 1.34 0.56 -8.62
CA PHE A 198 -0.02 0.09 -8.45
C PHE A 198 -0.91 0.52 -9.61
N VAL A 199 -1.90 -0.29 -9.95
CA VAL A 199 -3.09 0.19 -10.66
C VAL A 199 -3.93 1.00 -9.68
N GLU A 200 -4.53 2.09 -10.15
CA GLU A 200 -5.47 2.89 -9.36
C GLU A 200 -6.64 2.03 -8.88
N ARG A 201 -7.05 2.24 -7.63
CA ARG A 201 -8.02 1.36 -6.97
C ARG A 201 -9.42 1.67 -7.49
N ASP A 202 -10.25 0.65 -7.68
CA ASP A 202 -11.67 0.68 -8.07
C ASP A 202 -12.64 1.39 -7.10
N THR A 203 -12.16 2.35 -6.31
CA THR A 203 -12.93 3.02 -5.25
C THR A 203 -12.56 4.51 -5.20
N GLY A 204 -13.46 5.32 -4.64
CA GLY A 204 -13.26 6.77 -4.62
C GLY A 204 -13.48 7.38 -6.01
N PRO A 205 -12.65 8.35 -6.45
CA PRO A 205 -12.79 9.02 -7.75
C PRO A 205 -12.17 8.23 -8.91
N SER A 206 -12.25 6.89 -8.86
CA SER A 206 -11.59 5.98 -9.79
C SER A 206 -11.98 6.23 -11.24
N ASP A 207 -13.23 6.61 -11.52
CA ASP A 207 -13.70 6.85 -12.90
C ASP A 207 -12.90 7.94 -13.62
N TYR A 208 -12.40 8.93 -12.89
CA TYR A 208 -11.58 10.01 -13.44
C TYR A 208 -10.10 9.62 -13.58
N PHE A 209 -9.60 8.79 -12.67
CA PHE A 209 -8.16 8.50 -12.52
C PHE A 209 -7.71 7.14 -13.04
N ALA A 210 -8.63 6.20 -13.28
CA ALA A 210 -8.32 4.84 -13.70
C ALA A 210 -7.78 4.79 -15.15
N LEU A 211 -6.99 3.76 -15.45
CA LEU A 211 -6.53 3.46 -16.79
C LEU A 211 -6.84 2.02 -17.15
N PRO A 212 -7.10 1.73 -18.44
CA PRO A 212 -7.17 0.34 -18.89
C PRO A 212 -5.94 -0.45 -18.46
N LEU A 213 -6.14 -1.69 -18.04
CA LEU A 213 -5.09 -2.60 -17.59
C LEU A 213 -4.03 -2.83 -18.68
N ALA A 214 -4.47 -2.91 -19.94
CA ALA A 214 -3.57 -2.98 -21.10
C ALA A 214 -2.66 -1.74 -21.16
N ARG A 215 -3.21 -0.54 -20.98
CA ARG A 215 -2.45 0.71 -21.00
C ARG A 215 -1.50 0.81 -19.81
N ALA A 216 -1.92 0.37 -18.63
CA ALA A 216 -1.06 0.32 -17.45
C ALA A 216 0.15 -0.60 -17.66
N HIS A 217 -0.06 -1.74 -18.33
CA HIS A 217 1.02 -2.67 -18.69
C HIS A 217 1.98 -2.06 -19.71
N GLU A 218 1.47 -1.42 -20.77
CA GLU A 218 2.30 -0.72 -21.76
C GLU A 218 3.19 0.36 -21.14
N ILE A 219 2.64 1.17 -20.22
CA ILE A 219 3.38 2.22 -19.54
C ILE A 219 4.47 1.62 -18.65
N PHE A 220 4.13 0.60 -17.86
CA PHE A 220 5.09 -0.10 -17.01
C PHE A 220 6.23 -0.70 -17.84
N GLN A 221 5.89 -1.46 -18.89
CA GLN A 221 6.86 -2.13 -19.76
C GLN A 221 7.82 -1.12 -20.39
N SER A 222 7.28 0.01 -20.87
CA SER A 222 8.06 1.09 -21.46
C SER A 222 9.02 1.69 -20.43
N ALA A 223 8.53 2.07 -19.24
CA ALA A 223 9.37 2.65 -18.18
C ALA A 223 10.45 1.65 -17.70
N TYR A 224 10.08 0.39 -17.53
CA TYR A 224 10.97 -0.68 -17.08
C TYR A 224 12.13 -0.95 -18.05
N SER A 225 11.89 -0.75 -19.36
CA SER A 225 12.92 -0.88 -20.40
C SER A 225 13.95 0.24 -20.38
N MET A 226 13.60 1.42 -19.85
CA MET A 226 14.47 2.61 -19.81
C MET A 226 15.44 2.64 -18.62
N VAL A 227 15.27 1.76 -17.64
CA VAL A 227 16.02 1.80 -16.37
C VAL A 227 17.00 0.63 -16.20
N SER A 228 18.01 0.86 -15.37
CA SER A 228 19.02 -0.13 -15.01
C SER A 228 18.48 -1.24 -14.09
N GLY A 229 19.25 -2.32 -13.94
CA GLY A 229 18.89 -3.46 -13.07
C GLY A 229 18.57 -3.09 -11.62
N LEU A 230 19.19 -2.03 -11.07
CA LEU A 230 18.89 -1.58 -9.70
C LEU A 230 17.47 -1.04 -9.54
N SER A 231 16.92 -0.41 -10.57
CA SER A 231 15.55 0.11 -10.56
C SER A 231 14.50 -0.98 -10.83
N ARG A 232 14.93 -2.11 -11.40
CA ARG A 232 14.08 -3.24 -11.82
C ARG A 232 13.58 -4.11 -10.67
N THR A 233 13.81 -3.69 -9.42
CA THR A 233 13.18 -4.28 -8.22
C THR A 233 11.70 -3.92 -8.09
N VAL A 234 11.24 -2.90 -8.81
CA VAL A 234 9.83 -2.51 -8.86
C VAL A 234 8.97 -3.64 -9.43
N ARG A 235 7.80 -3.85 -8.83
CA ARG A 235 6.79 -4.79 -9.29
C ARG A 235 5.57 -4.02 -9.80
N GLY A 236 5.09 -4.33 -10.99
CA GLY A 236 3.93 -3.66 -11.54
C GLY A 236 3.63 -4.05 -13.00
N PRO A 237 2.54 -3.50 -13.56
CA PRO A 237 1.47 -2.84 -12.82
C PRO A 237 0.74 -3.87 -11.96
N SER A 238 0.42 -3.52 -10.71
CA SER A 238 -0.17 -4.46 -9.75
C SER A 238 -1.44 -3.93 -9.09
N MET A 239 -2.45 -4.78 -8.94
CA MET A 239 -3.71 -4.48 -8.26
C MET A 239 -3.65 -5.07 -6.85
N SER A 240 -3.93 -4.27 -5.83
CA SER A 240 -4.14 -4.76 -4.45
C SER A 240 -5.61 -5.10 -4.26
N ALA A 241 -6.03 -6.23 -4.82
CA ALA A 241 -7.42 -6.69 -4.79
C ALA A 241 -7.71 -7.55 -3.55
N PHE A 242 -8.99 -7.84 -3.31
CA PHE A 242 -9.43 -8.68 -2.19
C PHE A 242 -8.73 -10.04 -2.09
N PRO A 243 -8.62 -10.87 -3.16
CA PRO A 243 -7.95 -12.17 -3.07
C PRO A 243 -6.43 -12.04 -2.86
N GLY A 244 -5.84 -10.90 -3.20
CA GLY A 244 -4.41 -10.66 -3.10
C GLY A 244 -3.89 -9.57 -4.04
N LYS A 245 -2.57 -9.44 -4.05
CA LYS A 245 -1.85 -8.57 -4.98
C LYS A 245 -1.63 -9.30 -6.30
N VAL A 246 -2.34 -8.88 -7.33
CA VAL A 246 -2.24 -9.45 -8.68
C VAL A 246 -1.37 -8.54 -9.54
N VAL A 247 -0.44 -9.12 -10.30
CA VAL A 247 0.36 -8.40 -11.30
C VAL A 247 -0.07 -8.83 -12.70
N ILE A 248 0.01 -7.89 -13.65
CA ILE A 248 -0.12 -8.19 -15.07
C ILE A 248 1.28 -8.45 -15.60
N ASP A 249 1.58 -9.72 -15.90
CA ASP A 249 2.88 -10.11 -16.47
C ASP A 249 2.96 -9.72 -17.95
N GLY A 250 1.85 -9.78 -18.67
CA GLY A 250 1.83 -9.43 -20.08
C GLY A 250 0.50 -9.57 -20.77
N VAL A 251 0.47 -9.07 -22.00
CA VAL A 251 -0.58 -9.35 -22.98
C VAL A 251 0.00 -10.36 -23.97
N VAL A 252 -0.64 -11.53 -24.08
CA VAL A 252 -0.14 -12.66 -24.88
C VAL A 252 -1.19 -13.11 -25.88
N THR A 253 -0.75 -13.85 -26.91
CA THR A 253 -1.66 -14.53 -27.84
C THR A 253 -1.42 -16.03 -27.76
N ILE A 254 -2.45 -16.78 -27.37
CA ILE A 254 -2.41 -18.25 -27.24
C ILE A 254 -3.55 -18.82 -28.09
N ASN A 255 -3.24 -19.72 -29.02
CA ASN A 255 -4.22 -20.31 -29.94
C ASN A 255 -5.07 -19.28 -30.70
N GLY A 256 -4.47 -18.13 -31.05
CA GLY A 256 -5.17 -17.02 -31.72
C GLY A 256 -6.03 -16.14 -30.80
N GLU A 257 -6.15 -16.47 -29.51
CA GLU A 257 -6.87 -15.64 -28.52
C GLU A 257 -5.90 -14.68 -27.84
N LYS A 258 -6.22 -13.38 -27.83
CA LYS A 258 -5.49 -12.35 -27.08
C LYS A 258 -5.93 -12.39 -25.62
N LEU A 259 -4.97 -12.43 -24.70
CA LEU A 259 -5.19 -12.68 -23.27
C LEU A 259 -4.33 -11.77 -22.41
N PHE A 260 -4.77 -11.51 -21.19
CA PHE A 260 -3.90 -11.07 -20.11
C PHE A 260 -3.29 -12.30 -19.42
N ALA A 261 -1.98 -12.30 -19.21
CA ALA A 261 -1.28 -13.22 -18.34
C ALA A 261 -1.03 -12.53 -16.99
N LEU A 262 -1.47 -13.18 -15.90
CA LEU A 262 -1.44 -12.63 -14.55
C LEU A 262 -0.90 -13.66 -13.55
N GLN A 263 -0.44 -13.16 -12.40
CA GLN A 263 -0.10 -13.99 -11.25
C GLN A 263 -0.31 -13.23 -9.94
N PHE A 264 -0.46 -13.97 -8.83
CA PHE A 264 -0.44 -13.37 -7.50
C PHE A 264 1.01 -13.17 -7.03
N LEU A 265 1.35 -11.93 -6.68
CA LEU A 265 2.57 -11.58 -5.96
C LEU A 265 2.46 -11.89 -4.47
N GLN A 266 1.23 -11.82 -3.95
CA GLN A 266 0.84 -12.16 -2.59
C GLN A 266 -0.65 -12.50 -2.62
N ALA A 267 -1.08 -13.52 -1.90
CA ALA A 267 -2.47 -13.97 -1.90
C ALA A 267 -2.89 -14.39 -0.49
N ARG A 268 -4.19 -14.43 -0.25
CA ARG A 268 -4.75 -14.94 1.02
C ARG A 268 -4.48 -16.43 1.20
N ASN A 269 -4.67 -17.21 0.13
CA ASN A 269 -4.22 -18.60 0.07
C ASN A 269 -2.80 -18.62 -0.52
N PRO A 270 -1.77 -19.05 0.24
CA PRO A 270 -0.39 -19.11 -0.23
C PRO A 270 -0.19 -19.97 -1.49
N GLU A 271 -1.06 -20.97 -1.74
CA GLU A 271 -0.97 -21.85 -2.91
C GLU A 271 -1.26 -21.13 -4.25
N TRP A 272 -1.85 -19.93 -4.18
CA TRP A 272 -2.14 -19.11 -5.36
C TRP A 272 -0.94 -18.28 -5.81
N VAL A 273 0.02 -18.05 -4.89
CA VAL A 273 1.18 -17.18 -5.15
C VAL A 273 2.02 -17.79 -6.28
N ARG A 274 2.40 -16.94 -7.24
CA ARG A 274 3.22 -17.33 -8.42
C ARG A 274 2.57 -18.35 -9.36
N LYS A 275 1.29 -18.71 -9.14
CA LYS A 275 0.53 -19.55 -10.07
C LYS A 275 0.01 -18.68 -11.22
N PRO A 276 0.47 -18.89 -12.48
CA PRO A 276 0.00 -18.11 -13.60
C PRO A 276 -1.47 -18.42 -13.90
N PHE A 277 -2.22 -17.40 -14.29
CA PHE A 277 -3.57 -17.53 -14.81
C PHE A 277 -3.83 -16.54 -15.93
N PHE A 278 -4.86 -16.83 -16.71
CA PHE A 278 -5.18 -16.08 -17.92
C PHE A 278 -6.59 -15.53 -17.86
N ALA A 279 -6.72 -14.27 -18.23
CA ALA A 279 -8.01 -13.63 -18.45
C ALA A 279 -8.15 -13.26 -19.93
N LYS A 280 -9.39 -13.24 -20.42
CA LYS A 280 -9.71 -12.71 -21.74
C LYS A 280 -9.21 -11.27 -21.83
N TYR A 281 -8.61 -10.91 -22.96
CA TYR A 281 -8.26 -9.52 -23.19
C TYR A 281 -9.52 -8.68 -23.32
N ASP A 282 -9.58 -7.64 -22.51
CA ASP A 282 -10.61 -6.61 -22.54
C ASP A 282 -9.89 -5.25 -22.56
N PRO A 283 -10.04 -4.45 -23.64
CA PRO A 283 -9.38 -3.15 -23.75
C PRO A 283 -9.90 -2.11 -22.75
N ASP A 284 -11.07 -2.34 -22.14
CA ASP A 284 -11.74 -1.40 -21.25
C ASP A 284 -11.68 -1.84 -19.77
N ALA A 285 -11.20 -3.05 -19.50
CA ALA A 285 -10.97 -3.50 -18.13
C ALA A 285 -9.95 -2.60 -17.42
N THR A 286 -10.33 -2.05 -16.27
CA THR A 286 -9.49 -1.19 -15.42
C THR A 286 -9.14 -1.85 -14.08
N TRP A 287 -9.80 -2.96 -13.73
CA TRP A 287 -9.61 -3.66 -12.47
C TRP A 287 -9.84 -5.18 -12.58
N LEU A 288 -9.57 -5.93 -11.51
CA LEU A 288 -9.55 -7.39 -11.48
C LEU A 288 -10.94 -8.02 -11.73
N ASP A 289 -12.00 -7.43 -11.19
CA ASP A 289 -13.38 -7.90 -11.31
C ASP A 289 -13.99 -7.68 -12.69
N HIS A 290 -13.40 -6.79 -13.50
CA HIS A 290 -13.77 -6.63 -14.91
C HIS A 290 -13.26 -7.79 -15.77
N LEU A 291 -12.24 -8.52 -15.31
CA LEU A 291 -11.61 -9.60 -16.06
C LEU A 291 -12.48 -10.86 -16.08
N LYS A 292 -12.49 -11.55 -17.22
CA LYS A 292 -13.19 -12.83 -17.40
C LYS A 292 -12.20 -13.97 -17.60
N PRO A 293 -12.45 -15.16 -17.03
CA PRO A 293 -11.57 -16.31 -17.24
C PRO A 293 -11.39 -16.66 -18.73
N ALA A 294 -10.14 -16.98 -19.11
CA ALA A 294 -9.80 -17.43 -20.45
C ALA A 294 -10.18 -18.91 -20.70
N PHE A 295 -10.03 -19.37 -21.95
CA PHE A 295 -10.14 -20.79 -22.34
C PHE A 295 -11.49 -21.45 -21.98
N GLY A 296 -12.58 -20.70 -22.10
CA GLY A 296 -13.94 -21.20 -21.84
C GLY A 296 -14.24 -21.54 -20.38
N ARG A 297 -13.35 -21.17 -19.45
CA ARG A 297 -13.60 -21.36 -18.01
C ARG A 297 -14.72 -20.43 -17.52
N LYS A 298 -15.50 -20.91 -16.56
CA LYS A 298 -16.59 -20.14 -15.94
C LYS A 298 -16.14 -19.28 -14.76
N LYS A 299 -15.05 -19.68 -14.08
CA LYS A 299 -14.52 -19.04 -12.87
C LYS A 299 -12.99 -19.06 -12.86
N PHE A 300 -12.39 -18.10 -12.18
CA PHE A 300 -10.99 -18.15 -11.78
C PHE A 300 -10.80 -19.17 -10.65
N PHE A 301 -9.56 -19.66 -10.49
CA PHE A 301 -9.24 -20.69 -9.49
C PHE A 301 -9.32 -20.19 -8.03
N PHE A 302 -9.38 -18.88 -7.83
CA PHE A 302 -9.51 -18.24 -6.51
C PHE A 302 -10.96 -17.86 -6.17
N GLU A 303 -11.91 -18.08 -7.08
CA GLU A 303 -13.32 -17.77 -6.85
C GLU A 303 -14.04 -18.97 -6.21
N GLY A 304 -14.59 -18.77 -5.00
CA GLY A 304 -15.33 -19.79 -4.26
C GLY A 304 -14.50 -20.64 -3.30
N ASP A 305 -13.25 -20.24 -3.01
CA ASP A 305 -12.43 -20.86 -1.97
C ASP A 305 -12.66 -20.15 -0.62
N GLU A 306 -13.52 -20.74 0.21
CA GLU A 306 -13.86 -20.25 1.57
C GLU A 306 -12.65 -20.28 2.53
N SER A 307 -11.57 -21.00 2.20
CA SER A 307 -10.37 -21.06 3.04
C SER A 307 -9.67 -19.70 3.20
N GLY A 308 -9.87 -18.79 2.24
CA GLY A 308 -9.39 -17.40 2.31
C GLY A 308 -10.24 -16.46 3.18
N GLU A 309 -11.46 -16.87 3.55
CA GLU A 309 -12.36 -16.11 4.42
C GLU A 309 -12.24 -16.53 5.89
N ALA A 310 -12.13 -17.83 6.16
CA ALA A 310 -12.05 -18.37 7.53
C ALA A 310 -10.78 -17.97 8.30
N ALA A 311 -9.68 -17.64 7.61
CA ALA A 311 -8.38 -17.46 8.25
C ALA A 311 -8.20 -16.13 9.03
N LEU A 312 -9.16 -15.19 9.02
CA LEU A 312 -8.89 -13.80 9.44
C LEU A 312 -9.94 -13.15 10.35
N HIS A 313 -10.87 -13.91 10.94
CA HIS A 313 -11.72 -13.38 12.00
C HIS A 313 -10.93 -13.30 13.31
N GLY A 314 -10.36 -12.12 13.61
CA GLY A 314 -9.88 -11.80 14.95
C GLY A 314 -11.04 -11.78 15.97
N PRO A 315 -10.75 -11.93 17.28
CA PRO A 315 -11.79 -11.89 18.31
C PRO A 315 -12.57 -10.58 18.26
N ALA A 316 -13.84 -10.62 18.65
CA ALA A 316 -14.79 -9.51 18.56
C ALA A 316 -14.30 -8.25 19.31
N GLY A 317 -13.65 -7.34 18.57
CA GLY A 317 -13.23 -6.01 19.02
C GLY A 317 -12.38 -5.33 17.94
N ARG A 318 -12.82 -4.15 17.45
CA ARG A 318 -12.13 -3.21 16.52
C ARG A 318 -11.21 -3.79 15.41
N VAL A 319 -11.39 -5.03 14.97
CA VAL A 319 -10.80 -5.58 13.75
C VAL A 319 -11.68 -5.12 12.58
N ILE A 320 -11.11 -4.41 11.61
CA ILE A 320 -11.87 -4.09 10.38
C ILE A 320 -11.99 -5.38 9.57
N PRO A 321 -13.20 -5.93 9.37
CA PRO A 321 -13.36 -7.06 8.47
C PRO A 321 -13.00 -6.61 7.05
N ILE A 322 -12.21 -7.41 6.35
CA ILE A 322 -11.92 -7.14 4.94
C ILE A 322 -13.18 -7.51 4.17
N GLN A 323 -13.86 -6.54 3.55
CA GLN A 323 -15.08 -6.79 2.79
C GLN A 323 -14.83 -6.83 1.26
N PRO A 324 -15.52 -7.71 0.51
CA PRO A 324 -15.57 -7.65 -0.95
C PRO A 324 -16.16 -6.33 -1.46
N HIS A 325 -15.81 -5.89 -2.68
CA HIS A 325 -16.27 -4.61 -3.26
C HIS A 325 -17.80 -4.52 -3.39
N GLU A 326 -18.46 -5.63 -3.69
CA GLU A 326 -19.92 -5.68 -3.89
C GLU A 326 -20.71 -5.19 -2.65
N SER A 327 -20.20 -5.37 -1.43
CA SER A 327 -20.91 -4.97 -0.21
C SER A 327 -20.87 -3.46 0.08
N MET A 328 -20.09 -2.68 -0.68
CA MET A 328 -20.04 -1.21 -0.53
C MET A 328 -21.01 -0.47 -1.46
N ARG A 329 -21.53 -1.10 -2.52
CA ARG A 329 -22.53 -0.49 -3.40
C ARG A 329 -23.91 -0.43 -2.74
N ASP A 330 -24.30 -1.48 -2.00
CA ASP A 330 -25.64 -1.58 -1.41
C ASP A 330 -25.90 -0.59 -0.25
N ARG A 331 -24.86 -0.09 0.43
CA ARG A 331 -25.04 0.89 1.51
C ARG A 331 -25.41 2.29 1.03
N ARG A 332 -25.21 2.62 -0.25
CA ARG A 332 -25.67 3.91 -0.80
C ARG A 332 -27.13 3.89 -1.26
N ALA A 333 -27.73 2.70 -1.41
CA ALA A 333 -29.11 2.56 -1.83
C ALA A 333 -30.11 2.56 -0.66
N SER A 334 -29.66 2.36 0.59
CA SER A 334 -30.54 2.24 1.75
C SER A 334 -30.79 3.53 2.54
N ASP A 335 -30.02 4.61 2.28
CA ASP A 335 -30.11 5.88 3.04
C ASP A 335 -30.88 7.00 2.33
N SER A 336 -31.56 6.73 1.22
CA SER A 336 -32.54 7.68 0.68
C SER A 336 -33.88 7.51 1.41
N GLN A 337 -34.03 8.14 2.58
CA GLN A 337 -35.36 8.45 3.09
C GLN A 337 -36.03 9.48 2.16
N PRO A 338 -37.31 9.29 1.80
CA PRO A 338 -38.05 10.29 1.03
C PRO A 338 -38.36 11.49 1.92
N ASP A 339 -38.04 12.69 1.44
CA ASP A 339 -38.47 13.95 2.04
C ASP A 339 -39.99 13.95 2.23
N ALA A 340 -40.42 14.09 3.48
CA ALA A 340 -41.81 14.29 3.83
C ALA A 340 -42.20 15.76 3.56
N ALA A 341 -43.43 15.90 3.05
CA ALA A 341 -44.09 17.11 2.56
C ALA A 341 -44.11 18.32 3.50
#